data_AF-A0AAP8KUG4-F1
#
_entry.id   AF-A0AAP8KUG4-F1
#
_cell.length_a   1.000
_cell.length_b   1.000
_cell.length_c   1.000
_cell.angle_alpha   90.00
_cell.angle_beta   90.00
_cell.angle_gamma   90.00
#
_symmetry.space_group_name_H-M   'P 1'
#
loop_
_entity.id
_entity.type
_entity.pdbx_description
1 polymer ?
#
loop_
_entity_poly.entity_id
_entity_poly.type
_entity_poly.pdbx_seq_one_letter_code
_entity_poly.pdbx_strand_id
1 'polypeptide(L)'
;MNLYENPADPIFAGRITQKIPYLIQKGYWGGGEKDIICLGNEKQWAYLKHFDVKWFYAHSKYPVGWGIAVHSEPECINHVGNIDGSTPYRIWGRVGDAIDIGGNRWIREEYVLIK
;
A
#
# COMPACT_ATOMS: atom_id res chain seq x y z
N MET A 1 4.95 -16.74 -13.59
CA MET A 1 3.90 -16.43 -12.59
C MET A 1 2.63 -16.02 -13.33
N ASN A 2 1.45 -16.42 -12.85
CA ASN A 2 0.18 -15.98 -13.43
C ASN A 2 -0.13 -14.53 -13.05
N LEU A 3 -0.80 -13.84 -13.97
CA LEU A 3 -1.43 -12.54 -13.76
C LEU A 3 -2.95 -12.72 -13.81
N TYR A 4 -3.63 -11.82 -13.11
CA TYR A 4 -5.08 -11.84 -12.94
C TYR A 4 -5.70 -10.47 -13.17
N GLU A 5 -6.99 -10.47 -13.45
CA GLU A 5 -7.90 -9.34 -13.28
C GLU A 5 -8.84 -9.62 -12.11
N ASN A 6 -9.56 -8.59 -11.63
CA ASN A 6 -10.51 -8.69 -10.51
C ASN A 6 -9.90 -9.30 -9.23
N PRO A 7 -9.11 -8.54 -8.43
CA PRO A 7 -8.36 -9.12 -7.30
C PRO A 7 -9.24 -9.71 -6.19
N ALA A 8 -10.52 -9.33 -6.09
CA ALA A 8 -11.45 -9.93 -5.13
C ALA A 8 -11.92 -11.34 -5.52
N ASP A 9 -11.99 -11.62 -6.83
CA ASP A 9 -12.29 -12.93 -7.41
C ASP A 9 -11.43 -13.15 -8.67
N PRO A 10 -10.16 -13.58 -8.49
CA PRO A 10 -9.13 -13.48 -9.53
C PRO A 10 -9.40 -14.33 -10.76
N ILE A 11 -9.50 -13.68 -11.92
CA ILE A 11 -9.67 -14.32 -13.23
C ILE A 11 -8.33 -14.29 -13.97
N PHE A 12 -7.90 -15.41 -14.53
CA PHE A 12 -6.62 -15.50 -15.26
C PHE A 12 -6.57 -14.51 -16.42
N ALA A 13 -5.56 -13.64 -16.42
CA ALA A 13 -5.38 -12.59 -17.42
C ALA A 13 -4.06 -12.71 -18.20
N GLY A 14 -3.14 -13.57 -17.76
CA GLY A 14 -1.89 -13.80 -18.47
C GLY A 14 -0.77 -14.37 -17.59
N ARG A 15 0.47 -14.24 -18.06
CA ARG A 15 1.67 -14.70 -17.33
C ARG A 15 2.84 -13.73 -17.51
N ILE A 16 3.63 -13.58 -16.46
CA ILE A 16 4.98 -13.01 -16.51
C ILE A 16 6.02 -14.13 -16.36
N THR A 17 7.07 -14.06 -17.16
CA THR A 17 8.18 -15.04 -17.15
C THR A 17 9.51 -14.40 -16.79
N GLN A 18 9.65 -13.08 -16.99
CA GLN A 18 10.87 -12.36 -16.68
C GLN A 18 11.03 -12.19 -15.17
N LYS A 19 12.21 -12.51 -14.64
CA LYS A 19 12.55 -12.37 -13.23
C LYS A 19 13.39 -11.11 -13.02
N ILE A 20 12.70 -9.97 -12.93
CA ILE A 20 13.26 -8.66 -12.60
C ILE A 20 12.47 -8.03 -11.44
N PRO A 21 12.96 -6.96 -10.80
CA PRO A 21 12.14 -6.19 -9.87
C PRO A 21 10.94 -5.56 -10.57
N TYR A 22 9.78 -5.60 -9.91
CA TYR A 22 8.55 -4.93 -10.35
C TYR A 22 8.10 -3.95 -9.27
N LEU A 23 7.61 -2.78 -9.68
CA LEU A 23 7.03 -1.80 -8.77
C LEU A 23 5.57 -2.17 -8.45
N ILE A 24 5.25 -2.29 -7.17
CA ILE A 24 3.88 -2.49 -6.70
C ILE A 24 3.14 -1.14 -6.80
N GLN A 25 2.08 -1.10 -7.60
CA GLN A 25 1.24 0.09 -7.79
C GLN A 25 0.08 0.13 -6.79
N LYS A 26 -0.54 -1.02 -6.53
CA LYS A 26 -1.72 -1.17 -5.67
C LYS A 26 -1.66 -2.51 -4.95
N GLY A 27 -2.38 -2.62 -3.84
CA GLY A 27 -2.61 -3.88 -3.13
C GLY A 27 -4.09 -4.12 -2.90
N TYR A 28 -4.48 -5.40 -2.94
CA TYR A 28 -5.74 -5.91 -2.44
C TYR A 28 -5.42 -6.81 -1.24
N TRP A 29 -5.87 -6.40 -0.06
CA TRP A 29 -5.48 -6.99 1.22
C TRP A 29 -6.57 -7.94 1.74
N GLY A 30 -6.79 -9.03 1.01
CA GLY A 30 -7.77 -10.07 1.35
C GLY A 30 -7.38 -10.95 2.55
N GLY A 31 -6.14 -10.81 3.05
CA GLY A 31 -5.60 -11.53 4.20
C GLY A 31 -4.78 -12.75 3.80
N GLY A 32 -3.51 -12.77 4.21
CA GLY A 32 -2.61 -13.92 4.08
C GLY A 32 -2.44 -14.37 2.63
N GLU A 33 -2.84 -15.61 2.34
CA GLU A 33 -2.72 -16.23 1.01
C GLU A 33 -3.58 -15.55 -0.08
N LYS A 34 -4.50 -14.67 0.32
CA LYS A 34 -5.39 -13.90 -0.57
C LYS A 34 -4.86 -12.50 -0.89
N ASP A 35 -3.72 -12.09 -0.32
CA ASP A 35 -3.12 -10.80 -0.64
C ASP A 35 -2.61 -10.81 -2.08
N ILE A 36 -3.06 -9.82 -2.86
CA ILE A 36 -2.80 -9.69 -4.29
C ILE A 36 -2.29 -8.28 -4.58
N ILE A 37 -1.22 -8.16 -5.36
CA ILE A 37 -0.54 -6.91 -5.69
C ILE A 37 -0.66 -6.61 -7.18
N CYS A 38 -0.87 -5.34 -7.53
CA CYS A 38 -0.92 -4.88 -8.90
C CYS A 38 0.46 -4.38 -9.33
N LEU A 39 0.98 -4.93 -10.42
CA LEU A 39 2.31 -4.58 -10.97
C LEU A 39 2.24 -3.52 -12.08
N GLY A 40 1.03 -3.06 -12.42
CA GLY A 40 0.81 -2.02 -13.43
C GLY A 40 -0.67 -1.73 -13.63
N ASN A 41 -1.32 -2.40 -14.58
CA ASN A 41 -2.74 -2.16 -14.91
C ASN A 41 -3.71 -3.22 -14.30
N GLU A 42 -5.01 -3.05 -14.55
CA GLU A 42 -6.08 -3.90 -13.98
C GLU A 42 -6.05 -5.38 -14.39
N LYS A 43 -5.17 -5.78 -15.31
CA LYS A 43 -4.90 -7.18 -15.72
C LYS A 43 -3.56 -7.71 -15.22
N GLN A 44 -2.89 -6.95 -14.36
CA GLN A 44 -1.54 -7.25 -13.85
C GLN A 44 -1.54 -7.44 -12.34
N TRP A 45 -2.60 -8.04 -11.81
CA TRP A 45 -2.66 -8.48 -10.43
C TRP A 45 -1.96 -9.84 -10.25
N ALA A 46 -1.19 -10.00 -9.17
CA ALA A 46 -0.50 -11.25 -8.86
C ALA A 46 -0.51 -11.51 -7.35
N TYR A 47 -0.60 -12.78 -6.95
CA TYR A 47 -0.55 -13.14 -5.53
C TYR A 47 0.78 -12.76 -4.89
N LEU A 48 0.72 -12.07 -3.75
CA LEU A 48 1.88 -11.56 -3.03
C LEU A 48 2.84 -12.67 -2.61
N LYS A 49 2.32 -13.83 -2.20
CA LYS A 49 3.10 -15.01 -1.76
C LYS A 49 4.13 -15.53 -2.76
N HIS A 50 4.06 -15.11 -4.01
CA HIS A 50 5.02 -15.48 -5.04
C HIS A 50 6.20 -14.51 -5.16
N PHE A 51 6.26 -13.48 -4.31
CA PHE A 51 7.30 -12.45 -4.32
C PHE A 51 8.00 -12.36 -2.97
N ASP A 52 9.30 -12.10 -3.03
CA ASP A 52 10.01 -11.43 -1.94
C ASP A 52 9.86 -9.92 -2.15
N VAL A 53 9.34 -9.21 -1.14
CA VAL A 53 8.94 -7.81 -1.28
C VAL A 53 9.71 -6.90 -0.33
N LYS A 54 10.29 -5.86 -0.92
CA LYS A 54 10.79 -4.69 -0.20
C LYS A 54 9.70 -3.63 -0.19
N TRP A 55 9.14 -3.39 0.99
CA TRP A 55 8.09 -2.40 1.18
C TRP A 55 8.67 -1.00 1.30
N PHE A 56 7.90 -0.03 0.81
CA PHE A 56 8.12 1.37 1.15
C PHE A 56 7.57 1.66 2.55
N TYR A 57 8.27 2.53 3.28
CA TYR A 57 7.91 2.98 4.60
C TYR A 57 7.73 4.50 4.63
N ALA A 58 6.70 4.94 5.34
CA ALA A 58 6.42 6.34 5.63
C ALA A 58 7.09 6.73 6.96
N HIS A 59 8.01 7.69 6.87
CA HIS A 59 8.70 8.27 8.02
C HIS A 59 8.20 9.69 8.26
N SER A 60 7.88 10.04 9.51
CA SER A 60 7.53 11.42 9.88
C SER A 60 8.64 12.40 9.43
N LYS A 61 8.24 13.53 8.83
CA LYS A 61 9.14 14.68 8.62
C LYS A 61 9.42 15.47 9.90
N TYR A 62 8.58 15.27 10.92
CA TYR A 62 8.62 16.02 12.18
C TYR A 62 9.25 15.21 13.30
N PRO A 63 9.78 15.88 14.35
CA PRO A 63 10.27 15.22 15.55
C PRO A 63 9.21 14.35 16.22
N VAL A 64 9.66 13.33 16.96
CA VAL A 64 8.77 12.49 17.77
C VAL A 64 7.95 13.35 18.74
N GLY A 65 6.66 13.06 18.86
CA GLY A 65 5.69 13.81 19.66
C GLY A 65 4.91 14.87 18.86
N TRP A 66 5.32 15.17 17.62
CA TRP A 66 4.53 15.98 16.70
C TRP A 66 3.47 15.10 16.04
N GLY A 67 2.21 15.29 16.45
CA GLY A 67 1.10 14.49 15.98
C GLY A 67 0.81 14.68 14.49
N ILE A 68 0.82 13.60 13.71
CA ILE A 68 0.32 13.57 12.33
C ILE A 68 -1.11 13.05 12.36
N ALA A 69 -2.05 13.79 11.78
CA ALA A 69 -3.45 13.40 11.71
C ALA A 69 -3.64 12.12 10.87
N VAL A 70 -4.47 11.21 11.39
CA VAL A 70 -4.89 9.97 10.76
C VAL A 70 -6.37 10.05 10.44
N HIS A 71 -6.75 9.55 9.27
CA HIS A 71 -8.11 9.60 8.74
C HIS A 71 -8.63 8.21 8.36
N SER A 72 -9.95 8.04 8.31
CA SER A 72 -10.61 6.77 7.92
C SER A 72 -10.74 6.54 6.42
N GLU A 73 -10.43 7.55 5.59
CA GLU A 73 -10.53 7.45 4.14
C GLU A 73 -9.46 8.31 3.44
N PRO A 74 -9.11 8.00 2.18
CA PRO A 74 -8.01 8.65 1.47
C PRO A 74 -8.22 10.13 1.18
N GLU A 75 -9.45 10.65 1.22
CA GLU A 75 -9.73 12.08 1.09
C GLU A 75 -9.23 12.89 2.29
N CYS A 76 -8.86 12.20 3.39
CA CYS A 76 -8.39 12.80 4.63
C CYS A 76 -9.36 13.85 5.21
N ILE A 77 -10.66 13.52 5.23
CA ILE A 77 -11.73 14.40 5.74
C ILE A 77 -12.08 14.01 7.19
N ASN A 78 -12.38 12.74 7.44
CA ASN A 78 -12.79 12.24 8.74
C ASN A 78 -11.57 11.85 9.56
N HIS A 79 -11.16 12.73 10.47
CA HIS A 79 -10.09 12.49 11.43
C HIS A 79 -10.49 11.42 12.45
N VAL A 80 -9.60 10.47 12.72
CA VAL A 80 -9.82 9.35 13.66
C VAL A 80 -8.73 9.21 14.73
N GLY A 81 -7.68 10.05 14.67
CA GLY A 81 -6.61 10.03 15.66
C GLY A 81 -5.29 10.59 15.13
N ASN A 82 -4.21 10.36 15.88
CA ASN A 82 -2.88 10.84 15.52
C ASN A 82 -1.83 9.74 15.72
N ILE A 83 -0.81 9.75 14.88
CA ILE A 83 0.47 9.06 15.16
C ILE A 83 1.49 10.09 15.68
N ASP A 84 2.42 9.65 16.51
CA ASP A 84 3.42 10.52 17.15
C ASP A 84 4.74 10.66 16.35
N GLY A 85 4.84 9.98 15.21
CA GLY A 85 6.02 9.99 14.34
C GLY A 85 7.22 9.19 14.88
N SER A 86 7.07 8.44 15.99
CA SER A 86 8.15 7.64 16.59
C SER A 86 8.58 6.45 15.74
N THR A 87 7.64 5.89 14.98
CA THR A 87 7.82 4.62 14.26
C THR A 87 7.45 4.81 12.79
N PRO A 88 8.26 4.30 11.84
CA PRO A 88 7.87 4.28 10.44
C PRO A 88 6.77 3.25 10.18
N TYR A 89 5.87 3.56 9.26
CA TYR A 89 4.78 2.67 8.88
C TYR A 89 4.99 2.14 7.48
N ARG A 90 4.78 0.83 7.28
CA ARG A 90 4.69 0.25 5.94
C ARG A 90 3.52 0.91 5.19
N ILE A 91 3.74 1.22 3.91
CA ILE A 91 2.71 1.75 3.02
C ILE A 91 1.91 0.57 2.42
N TRP A 92 0.60 0.57 2.64
CA TRP A 92 -0.34 -0.44 2.14
C TRP A 92 -1.11 0.04 0.91
N GLY A 93 -1.20 1.34 0.71
CA GLY A 93 -1.89 1.94 -0.43
C GLY A 93 -1.57 3.42 -0.54
N ARG A 94 -1.82 3.98 -1.73
CA ARG A 94 -1.71 5.41 -2.01
C ARG A 94 -2.84 5.82 -2.94
N VAL A 95 -3.56 6.87 -2.58
CA VAL A 95 -4.64 7.45 -3.38
C VAL A 95 -4.48 8.96 -3.30
N GLY A 96 -4.25 9.60 -4.45
CA GLY A 96 -3.93 11.03 -4.47
C GLY A 96 -2.68 11.35 -3.63
N ASP A 97 -2.84 12.28 -2.69
CA ASP A 97 -1.84 12.72 -1.73
C ASP A 97 -1.95 12.02 -0.36
N ALA A 98 -2.72 10.94 -0.25
CA ALA A 98 -2.88 10.17 0.98
C ALA A 98 -2.28 8.77 0.87
N ILE A 99 -1.74 8.29 1.99
CA ILE A 99 -1.14 6.96 2.11
C ILE A 99 -1.80 6.17 3.24
N ASP A 100 -2.09 4.89 2.99
CA ASP A 100 -2.59 3.96 4.00
C ASP A 100 -1.42 3.36 4.78
N ILE A 101 -1.39 3.61 6.08
CA ILE A 101 -0.41 3.06 7.04
C ILE A 101 -0.91 1.78 7.72
N GLY A 102 -1.94 1.16 7.15
CA GLY A 102 -2.48 -0.14 7.52
C GLY A 102 -3.71 -0.03 8.41
N GLY A 103 -4.68 -0.92 8.18
CA GLY A 103 -5.95 -0.91 8.88
C GLY A 103 -6.89 0.21 8.42
N ASN A 104 -6.78 0.63 7.15
CA ASN A 104 -7.56 1.73 6.57
C ASN A 104 -7.33 3.04 7.34
N ARG A 105 -6.06 3.34 7.61
CA ARG A 105 -5.61 4.52 8.36
C ARG A 105 -4.79 5.38 7.42
N TRP A 106 -5.34 6.52 7.04
CA TRP A 106 -4.78 7.37 6.00
C TRP A 106 -4.10 8.60 6.59
N ILE A 107 -2.90 8.91 6.11
CA ILE A 107 -2.18 10.15 6.44
C ILE A 107 -1.82 10.88 5.15
N ARG A 108 -1.73 12.22 5.20
CA ARG A 108 -1.26 13.00 4.05
C ARG A 108 0.23 12.78 3.83
N GLU A 109 0.61 12.52 2.59
CA GLU A 109 1.97 12.29 2.14
C GLU A 109 2.88 13.50 2.37
N GLU A 110 2.32 14.71 2.37
CA GLU A 110 3.07 15.94 2.63
C GLU A 110 3.78 15.94 4.00
N TYR A 111 3.32 15.15 4.96
CA TYR A 111 3.89 15.05 6.30
C TYR A 111 4.96 13.96 6.47
N VAL A 112 5.22 13.16 5.42
CA VAL A 112 6.14 12.03 5.52
C VAL A 112 7.17 11.95 4.38
N LEU A 113 8.29 11.31 4.68
CA LEU A 113 9.25 10.84 3.68
C LEU A 113 8.95 9.38 3.38
N ILE A 114 8.85 9.04 2.09
CA ILE A 114 8.71 7.66 1.62
C ILE A 114 10.11 7.12 1.30
N LYS A 115 10.48 6.01 1.93
CA LYS A 115 11.78 5.33 1.77
C LYS A 115 11.61 3.85 1.47
#